data_AF-A0A7J2HFI3-F1
#
_entry.id   AF-A0A7J2HFI3-F1
#
_cell.length_a   1.000
_cell.length_b   1.000
_cell.length_c   1.000
_cell.angle_alpha   90.00
_cell.angle_beta   90.00
_cell.angle_gamma   90.00
#
_symmetry.space_group_name_H-M   'P 1'
#
loop_
_entity.id
_entity.type
_entity.pdbx_description
1 polymer ?
#
loop_
_entity_poly.entity_id
_entity_poly.type
_entity_poly.pdbx_seq_one_letter_code
_entity_poly.pdbx_strand_id
1 'polypeptide(L)'
;MVELSNLSRQMLFLEEDIGKPKATIAAERLKKMNPMVKIEAYFEDVRNMDESLFKSVDLIASCLDNWPVRRWLNSLAVALDKPLVDVAMEGFYANLQIVIPKKTACLECHGEELIPKEVQLAECTLRRRSPEDLVQDLKEAGIDVSLKVAKKLFDHNIKTIYDLKYIQEDVLSKLDEKTSRMVREIQEKVKPKMPALQSVAALISGIASTEIIKIIHAGKLGEPIKDLLMYDGVAGQFTRVELSRNPECFVCGDLVEEAIRFPINAGESVLDLKRRIAETFSIPDPELLYGMWRLSDEQKVSELGIKENDIIYVSTSRRFMPLQLKIELVRE
;
A
#
# COMPACT_ATOMS: atom_id res chain seq x y z
N MET A 1 -1.03 17.86 0.80
CA MET A 1 -1.37 19.24 0.42
C MET A 1 -0.96 19.53 -1.02
N VAL A 2 -1.39 20.65 -1.61
CA VAL A 2 -0.82 21.18 -2.87
C VAL A 2 0.55 21.78 -2.59
N GLU A 3 1.54 21.45 -3.42
CA GLU A 3 2.92 21.93 -3.31
C GLU A 3 3.37 22.55 -4.63
N LEU A 4 4.35 23.45 -4.58
CA LEU A 4 4.98 24.05 -5.77
C LEU A 4 5.48 22.97 -6.75
N SER A 5 6.05 21.89 -6.22
CA SER A 5 6.56 20.74 -6.99
C SER A 5 5.48 20.05 -7.83
N ASN A 6 4.19 20.26 -7.52
CA ASN A 6 3.07 19.61 -8.18
C ASN A 6 2.65 20.34 -9.46
N LEU A 7 2.86 21.66 -9.53
CA LEU A 7 2.33 22.52 -10.60
C LEU A 7 2.91 22.21 -11.99
N SER A 8 4.07 21.53 -12.05
CA SER A 8 4.68 21.10 -13.32
C SER A 8 3.89 20.02 -14.07
N ARG A 9 2.94 19.35 -13.41
CA ARG A 9 2.16 18.24 -14.00
C ARG A 9 0.70 18.21 -13.57
N GLN A 10 0.40 18.56 -12.32
CA GLN A 10 -0.96 18.48 -11.80
C GLN A 10 -1.76 19.72 -12.22
N MET A 11 -2.30 19.69 -13.45
CA MET A 11 -2.98 20.81 -14.11
C MET A 11 -4.22 21.37 -13.38
N LEU A 12 -4.72 20.64 -12.37
CA LEU A 12 -5.81 21.09 -11.51
C LEU A 12 -5.33 21.99 -10.37
N PHE A 13 -4.09 22.45 -10.34
CA PHE A 13 -3.59 23.32 -9.27
C PHE A 13 -2.89 24.54 -9.85
N LEU A 14 -3.02 25.68 -9.16
CA LEU A 14 -2.29 26.91 -9.46
C LEU A 14 -1.44 27.33 -8.25
N GLU A 15 -0.59 28.33 -8.44
CA GLU A 15 0.28 28.86 -7.39
C GLU A 15 -0.49 29.34 -6.15
N GLU A 16 -1.65 29.97 -6.35
CA GLU A 16 -2.54 30.42 -5.28
C GLU A 16 -3.16 29.28 -4.44
N ASP A 17 -3.01 28.03 -4.88
CA ASP A 17 -3.53 26.85 -4.19
C ASP A 17 -2.48 26.15 -3.32
N ILE A 18 -1.23 26.60 -3.35
CA ILE A 18 -0.16 26.04 -2.52
C ILE A 18 -0.58 26.06 -1.05
N GLY A 19 -0.44 24.92 -0.38
CA GLY A 19 -0.87 24.75 1.01
C GLY A 19 -2.35 24.50 1.21
N LYS A 20 -3.16 24.32 0.15
CA LYS A 20 -4.56 23.87 0.26
C LYS A 20 -4.70 22.35 0.09
N PRO A 21 -5.81 21.74 0.55
CA PRO A 21 -6.10 20.33 0.29
C PRO A 21 -6.29 20.01 -1.20
N LYS A 22 -5.53 19.04 -1.72
CA LYS A 22 -5.59 18.62 -3.14
C LYS A 22 -6.99 18.17 -3.55
N ALA A 23 -7.63 17.32 -2.74
CA ALA A 23 -8.94 16.75 -3.06
C ALA A 23 -10.01 17.83 -3.23
N THR A 24 -10.07 18.79 -2.31
CA THR A 24 -11.04 19.90 -2.33
C THR A 24 -10.85 20.77 -3.57
N ILE A 25 -9.61 21.22 -3.82
CA ILE A 25 -9.31 22.08 -4.97
C ILE A 25 -9.55 21.37 -6.31
N ALA A 26 -9.21 20.08 -6.40
CA ALA A 26 -9.48 19.28 -7.59
C ALA A 26 -10.99 19.18 -7.87
N ALA A 27 -11.81 18.90 -6.84
CA ALA A 27 -13.26 18.84 -6.98
C ALA A 27 -13.89 20.18 -7.39
N GLU A 28 -13.43 21.29 -6.79
CA GLU A 28 -13.89 22.63 -7.15
C GLU A 28 -13.60 22.97 -8.61
N ARG A 29 -12.39 22.68 -9.10
CA ARG A 29 -12.02 22.91 -10.51
C ARG A 29 -12.80 22.03 -11.46
N LEU A 30 -12.92 20.74 -11.19
CA LEU A 30 -13.65 19.82 -12.05
C LEU A 30 -15.13 20.20 -12.14
N LYS A 31 -15.75 20.65 -11.03
CA LYS A 31 -17.12 21.16 -11.01
C LYS A 31 -17.28 22.45 -11.82
N LYS A 32 -16.28 23.33 -11.84
CA LYS A 32 -16.26 24.51 -12.74
C LYS A 32 -16.14 24.10 -14.21
N MET A 33 -15.34 23.08 -14.52
CA MET A 33 -15.17 22.57 -15.89
C MET A 33 -16.42 21.88 -16.42
N ASN A 34 -17.11 21.12 -15.57
CA ASN A 34 -18.36 20.46 -15.92
C ASN A 34 -19.35 20.52 -14.73
N PRO A 35 -20.31 21.45 -14.73
CA PRO A 35 -21.28 21.58 -13.64
C PRO A 35 -22.21 20.37 -13.45
N MET A 36 -22.28 19.46 -14.43
CA MET A 36 -23.16 18.29 -14.39
C MET A 36 -22.58 17.13 -13.58
N VAL A 37 -21.27 17.11 -13.32
CA VAL A 37 -20.66 16.06 -12.51
C VAL A 37 -20.86 16.32 -11.03
N LYS A 38 -21.19 15.27 -10.29
CA LYS A 38 -21.21 15.27 -8.82
C LYS A 38 -19.86 14.75 -8.34
N ILE A 39 -19.17 15.54 -7.53
CA ILE A 39 -17.86 15.19 -6.99
C ILE A 39 -17.89 15.43 -5.49
N GLU A 40 -17.53 14.40 -4.74
CA GLU A 40 -17.32 14.46 -3.30
C GLU A 40 -15.82 14.34 -3.02
N ALA A 41 -15.28 15.28 -2.25
CA ALA A 41 -13.86 15.36 -1.93
C ALA A 41 -13.63 15.01 -0.46
N TYR A 42 -12.68 14.13 -0.22
CA TYR A 42 -12.25 13.74 1.12
C TYR A 42 -10.78 14.13 1.29
N PHE A 43 -10.48 14.91 2.33
CA PHE A 43 -9.11 15.22 2.72
C PHE A 43 -8.71 14.36 3.92
N GLU A 44 -8.45 13.09 3.65
CA GLU A 44 -8.15 12.06 4.65
C GLU A 44 -7.28 10.98 4.01
N ASP A 45 -6.56 10.21 4.82
CA ASP A 45 -5.94 8.96 4.37
C ASP A 45 -7.04 7.96 4.01
N VAL A 46 -6.96 7.34 2.82
CA VAL A 46 -7.96 6.39 2.34
C VAL A 46 -8.22 5.23 3.32
N ARG A 47 -7.24 4.91 4.18
CA ARG A 47 -7.32 3.85 5.19
C ARG A 47 -8.16 4.23 6.41
N ASN A 48 -8.36 5.52 6.64
CA ASN A 48 -9.17 6.03 7.74
C ASN A 48 -10.62 6.32 7.31
N MET A 49 -10.93 6.16 6.02
CA MET A 49 -12.26 6.41 5.48
C MET A 49 -13.23 5.28 5.87
N ASP A 50 -14.51 5.62 5.99
CA ASP A 50 -15.57 4.66 6.33
C ASP A 50 -15.74 3.61 5.23
N GLU A 51 -15.76 2.33 5.61
CA GLU A 51 -15.94 1.19 4.71
C GLU A 51 -17.24 1.29 3.87
N SER A 52 -18.30 1.91 4.41
CA SER A 52 -19.57 2.10 3.73
C SER A 52 -19.44 2.92 2.43
N LEU A 53 -18.47 3.83 2.35
CA LEU A 53 -18.19 4.57 1.13
C LEU A 53 -17.75 3.61 0.01
N PHE A 54 -16.79 2.74 0.31
CA PHE A 54 -16.28 1.79 -0.68
C PHE A 54 -17.31 0.73 -1.07
N LYS A 55 -18.23 0.37 -0.15
CA LYS A 55 -19.38 -0.48 -0.48
C LYS A 55 -20.32 0.17 -1.47
N SER A 56 -20.48 1.50 -1.41
CA SER A 56 -21.42 2.26 -2.23
C SER A 56 -20.97 2.53 -3.67
N VAL A 57 -19.67 2.39 -3.98
CA VAL A 57 -19.15 2.65 -5.34
C VAL A 57 -19.20 1.42 -6.24
N ASP A 58 -19.27 1.63 -7.55
CA ASP A 58 -19.25 0.55 -8.54
C ASP A 58 -17.85 0.03 -8.83
N LEU A 59 -16.83 0.89 -8.71
CA LEU A 59 -15.41 0.56 -8.94
C LEU A 59 -14.51 1.54 -8.21
N ILE A 60 -13.25 1.16 -8.06
CA ILE A 60 -12.19 1.96 -7.45
C ILE A 60 -11.11 2.24 -8.50
N ALA A 61 -10.66 3.49 -8.59
CA ALA A 61 -9.50 3.88 -9.38
C ALA A 61 -8.36 4.29 -8.44
N SER A 62 -7.22 3.58 -8.50
CA SER A 62 -6.04 3.83 -7.68
C SER A 62 -4.97 4.53 -8.51
N CYS A 63 -4.56 5.72 -8.06
CA CYS A 63 -3.47 6.52 -8.64
C CYS A 63 -2.44 6.88 -7.55
N LEU A 64 -2.20 5.95 -6.63
CA LEU A 64 -1.39 6.17 -5.43
C LEU A 64 0.12 6.03 -5.72
N ASP A 65 0.93 6.71 -4.91
CA ASP A 65 2.39 6.82 -5.11
C ASP A 65 3.22 5.93 -4.17
N ASN A 66 2.55 5.08 -3.40
CA ASN A 66 3.19 4.21 -2.42
C ASN A 66 2.56 2.81 -2.43
N TRP A 67 3.41 1.80 -2.34
CA TRP A 67 2.99 0.41 -2.44
C TRP A 67 2.13 -0.07 -1.28
N PRO A 68 2.41 0.26 0.01
CA PRO A 68 1.58 -0.21 1.11
C PRO A 68 0.11 0.17 0.98
N VAL A 69 -0.20 1.42 0.63
CA VAL A 69 -1.60 1.85 0.46
C VAL A 69 -2.23 1.24 -0.80
N ARG A 70 -1.48 1.08 -1.91
CA ARG A 70 -1.97 0.37 -3.10
C ARG A 70 -2.36 -1.08 -2.79
N ARG A 71 -1.54 -1.79 -2.03
CA ARG A 71 -1.78 -3.19 -1.62
C ARG A 71 -2.97 -3.31 -0.68
N TRP A 72 -3.06 -2.40 0.29
CA TRP A 72 -4.22 -2.30 1.17
C TRP A 72 -5.51 -2.04 0.36
N LEU A 73 -5.49 -1.07 -0.56
CA LEU A 73 -6.65 -0.72 -1.39
C LEU A 73 -7.05 -1.87 -2.34
N ASN A 74 -6.07 -2.60 -2.87
CA ASN A 74 -6.28 -3.85 -3.61
C ASN A 74 -7.00 -4.89 -2.75
N SER A 75 -6.56 -5.11 -1.52
CA SER A 75 -7.22 -6.07 -0.63
C SER A 75 -8.64 -5.64 -0.24
N LEU A 76 -8.88 -4.34 -0.06
CA LEU A 76 -10.21 -3.77 0.18
C LEU A 76 -11.13 -4.01 -1.03
N ALA A 77 -10.66 -3.70 -2.23
CA ALA A 77 -11.41 -3.88 -3.46
C ALA A 77 -11.79 -5.36 -3.66
N VAL A 78 -10.85 -6.28 -3.43
CA VAL A 78 -11.12 -7.73 -3.48
C VAL A 78 -12.15 -8.16 -2.42
N ALA A 79 -12.00 -7.70 -1.17
CA ALA A 79 -12.91 -8.07 -0.08
C ALA A 79 -14.35 -7.56 -0.31
N LEU A 80 -14.49 -6.40 -0.97
CA LEU A 80 -15.79 -5.78 -1.28
C LEU A 80 -16.33 -6.16 -2.66
N ASP A 81 -15.67 -7.08 -3.38
CA ASP A 81 -16.00 -7.49 -4.75
C ASP A 81 -16.12 -6.30 -5.73
N LYS A 82 -15.20 -5.33 -5.61
CA LYS A 82 -15.15 -4.12 -6.44
C LYS A 82 -14.03 -4.24 -7.48
N PRO A 83 -14.30 -3.97 -8.78
CA PRO A 83 -13.26 -3.72 -9.76
C PRO A 83 -12.31 -2.63 -9.30
N LEU A 84 -11.01 -2.88 -9.41
CA LEU A 84 -9.95 -1.90 -9.17
C LEU A 84 -9.18 -1.65 -10.46
N VAL A 85 -9.06 -0.39 -10.85
CA VAL A 85 -8.17 0.07 -11.91
C VAL A 85 -7.00 0.78 -11.25
N ASP A 86 -5.85 0.10 -11.19
CA ASP A 86 -4.63 0.65 -10.59
C ASP A 86 -3.68 1.15 -11.69
N VAL A 87 -3.26 2.41 -11.55
CA VAL A 87 -2.25 3.04 -12.39
C VAL A 87 -1.11 3.56 -11.55
N ALA A 88 0.11 3.40 -12.08
CA ALA A 88 1.29 4.00 -11.50
C ALA A 88 2.20 4.54 -12.61
N MET A 89 3.03 5.52 -12.25
CA MET A 89 4.06 6.07 -13.12
C MET A 89 5.33 6.34 -12.33
N GLU A 90 6.46 6.16 -12.99
CA GLU A 90 7.77 6.52 -12.49
C GLU A 90 8.63 7.00 -13.65
N GLY A 91 8.97 8.29 -13.66
CA GLY A 91 9.76 8.86 -14.75
C GLY A 91 9.03 8.81 -16.09
N PHE A 92 9.64 8.11 -17.05
CA PHE A 92 9.12 7.84 -18.38
C PHE A 92 8.28 6.56 -18.45
N TYR A 93 8.22 5.79 -17.35
CA TYR A 93 7.53 4.52 -17.31
C TYR A 93 6.17 4.66 -16.64
N ALA A 94 5.21 3.88 -17.11
CA ALA A 94 3.91 3.77 -16.46
C ALA A 94 3.36 2.36 -16.57
N ASN A 95 2.47 1.99 -15.67
CA ASN A 95 1.77 0.73 -15.73
C ASN A 95 0.29 0.89 -15.39
N LEU A 96 -0.52 -0.01 -15.93
CA LEU A 96 -1.94 -0.14 -15.67
C LEU A 96 -2.29 -1.60 -15.45
N GLN A 97 -3.02 -1.88 -14.39
CA GLN A 97 -3.59 -3.20 -14.12
C GLN A 97 -5.05 -3.07 -13.71
N ILE A 98 -5.86 -4.01 -14.18
CA ILE A 98 -7.26 -4.11 -13.79
C ILE A 98 -7.43 -5.37 -12.96
N VAL A 99 -7.86 -5.19 -11.73
CA VAL A 99 -8.22 -6.27 -10.82
C VAL A 99 -9.73 -6.40 -10.84
N ILE A 100 -10.22 -7.48 -11.44
CA ILE A 100 -11.60 -7.94 -11.31
C ILE A 100 -11.56 -9.08 -10.30
N PRO A 101 -12.09 -8.89 -9.08
CA PRO A 101 -12.01 -9.90 -8.02
C PRO A 101 -12.45 -11.28 -8.52
N LYS A 102 -11.74 -12.32 -8.08
CA LYS A 102 -11.92 -13.73 -8.46
C LYS A 102 -11.74 -14.06 -9.96
N LYS A 103 -11.50 -13.08 -10.84
CA LYS A 103 -11.37 -13.29 -12.30
C LYS A 103 -9.97 -13.00 -12.84
N THR A 104 -9.36 -11.88 -12.43
CA THR A 104 -8.00 -11.51 -12.86
C THR A 104 -7.03 -11.58 -11.68
N ALA A 105 -5.73 -11.51 -11.98
CA ALA A 105 -4.69 -11.40 -10.97
C ALA A 105 -4.86 -10.10 -10.16
N CYS A 106 -4.85 -10.19 -8.83
CA CYS A 106 -4.73 -9.02 -7.96
C CYS A 106 -3.27 -8.58 -7.84
N LEU A 107 -3.00 -7.44 -7.19
CA LEU A 107 -1.62 -6.94 -7.03
C LEU A 107 -0.71 -7.93 -6.27
N GLU A 108 -1.26 -8.74 -5.37
CA GLU A 108 -0.52 -9.75 -4.60
C GLU A 108 -0.23 -11.03 -5.39
N CYS A 109 -0.86 -11.24 -6.55
CA CYS A 109 -0.59 -12.40 -7.39
C CYS A 109 0.77 -12.31 -8.10
N HIS A 110 1.40 -11.14 -8.11
CA HIS A 110 2.70 -10.90 -8.74
C HIS A 110 3.86 -11.61 -8.04
N GLY A 111 3.69 -11.98 -6.77
CA GLY A 111 4.78 -12.49 -5.93
C GLY A 111 5.79 -11.39 -5.52
N GLU A 112 6.84 -11.80 -4.81
CA GLU A 112 7.84 -10.84 -4.27
C GLU A 112 8.83 -10.30 -5.32
N GLU A 113 8.89 -10.89 -6.51
CA GLU A 113 9.85 -10.48 -7.55
C GLU A 113 9.47 -9.17 -8.22
N LEU A 114 8.17 -8.94 -8.44
CA LEU A 114 7.66 -7.76 -9.15
C LEU A 114 7.10 -6.69 -8.20
N ILE A 115 6.86 -7.03 -6.93
CA ILE A 115 6.38 -6.08 -5.92
C ILE A 115 7.57 -5.57 -5.11
N PRO A 116 7.82 -4.24 -5.04
CA PRO A 116 8.86 -3.69 -4.19
C PRO A 116 8.69 -4.11 -2.73
N LYS A 117 9.82 -4.40 -2.06
CA LYS A 117 9.89 -4.85 -0.66
C LYS A 117 9.60 -3.73 0.36
N GLU A 118 8.90 -2.68 -0.05
CA GLU A 118 8.53 -1.59 0.83
C GLU A 118 7.42 -2.02 1.78
N VAL A 119 7.69 -1.91 3.08
CA VAL A 119 6.78 -2.31 4.14
C VAL A 119 6.63 -1.17 5.13
N GLN A 120 5.37 -0.87 5.46
CA GLN A 120 5.07 -0.09 6.65
C GLN A 120 4.95 -1.04 7.84
N LEU A 121 5.84 -0.85 8.83
CA LEU A 121 5.88 -1.67 10.04
C LEU A 121 4.68 -1.40 10.95
N ALA A 122 4.27 -2.43 11.69
CA ALA A 122 3.24 -2.38 12.71
C ALA A 122 3.69 -1.59 13.95
N GLU A 123 2.71 -1.09 14.72
CA GLU A 123 2.99 -0.23 15.89
C GLU A 123 3.82 -0.92 16.97
N CYS A 124 3.57 -2.21 17.23
CA CYS A 124 4.34 -3.00 18.19
C CYS A 124 5.83 -3.08 17.82
N THR A 125 6.12 -3.32 16.54
CA THR A 125 7.47 -3.41 15.98
C THR A 125 8.13 -2.04 16.06
N LEU A 126 7.42 -0.97 15.68
CA LEU A 126 7.87 0.42 15.82
C LEU A 126 8.15 0.85 17.26
N ARG A 127 7.50 0.26 18.27
CA ARG A 127 7.77 0.53 19.69
C ARG A 127 9.08 -0.12 20.18
N ARG A 128 9.46 -1.25 19.59
CA ARG A 128 10.67 -2.01 19.95
C ARG A 128 11.92 -1.51 19.23
N ARG A 129 11.76 -0.81 18.11
CA ARG A 129 12.88 -0.26 17.35
C ARG A 129 13.70 0.71 18.19
N SER A 130 15.00 0.68 17.94
CA SER A 130 16.02 1.56 18.46
C SER A 130 16.62 2.43 17.34
N PRO A 131 17.22 3.58 17.67
CA PRO A 131 17.96 4.40 16.70
C PRO A 131 19.06 3.62 15.98
N GLU A 132 19.69 2.65 16.66
CA GLU A 132 20.70 1.75 16.10
C GLU A 132 20.14 0.94 14.92
N ASP A 133 18.89 0.49 15.01
CA ASP A 133 18.23 -0.26 13.94
C ASP A 133 18.05 0.60 12.68
N LEU A 134 17.68 1.88 12.83
CA LEU A 134 17.56 2.79 11.69
C LEU A 134 18.90 3.11 11.04
N VAL A 135 19.98 3.20 11.83
CA VAL A 135 21.34 3.32 11.29
C VAL A 135 21.69 2.09 10.46
N GLN A 136 21.37 0.90 10.96
CA GLN A 136 21.63 -0.35 10.25
C GLN A 136 20.83 -0.45 8.94
N ASP A 137 19.52 -0.17 8.97
CA ASP A 137 18.68 -0.13 7.78
C ASP A 137 19.25 0.82 6.70
N LEU A 138 19.60 2.05 7.10
CA LEU A 138 20.11 3.06 6.18
C LEU A 138 21.47 2.66 5.62
N LYS A 139 22.32 2.02 6.44
CA LYS A 139 23.60 1.49 6.00
C LYS A 139 23.43 0.37 4.97
N GLU A 140 22.47 -0.53 5.16
CA GLU A 140 22.12 -1.57 4.17
C GLU A 140 21.60 -0.97 2.87
N ALA A 141 20.94 0.19 2.95
CA ALA A 141 20.56 0.99 1.79
C ALA A 141 21.71 1.85 1.20
N GLY A 142 22.94 1.71 1.70
CA GLY A 142 24.11 2.46 1.23
C GLY A 142 24.22 3.90 1.73
N ILE A 143 23.55 4.22 2.85
CA ILE A 143 23.47 5.57 3.43
C ILE A 143 24.06 5.55 4.83
N ASP A 144 25.23 6.17 4.99
CA ASP A 144 25.85 6.32 6.30
C ASP A 144 25.25 7.49 7.07
N VAL A 145 24.77 7.21 8.28
CA VAL A 145 24.23 8.19 9.21
C VAL A 145 24.74 7.92 10.61
N SER A 146 25.11 8.98 11.33
CA SER A 146 25.55 8.82 12.72
C SER A 146 24.38 8.45 13.64
N LEU A 147 24.68 7.72 14.72
CA LEU A 147 23.70 7.41 15.76
C LEU A 147 23.03 8.65 16.37
N LYS A 148 23.77 9.77 16.45
CA LYS A 148 23.23 11.05 16.93
C LYS A 148 22.11 11.57 16.04
N VAL A 149 22.21 11.35 14.73
CA VAL A 149 21.17 11.72 13.76
C VAL A 149 19.96 10.81 13.91
N ALA A 150 20.17 9.49 13.96
CA ALA A 150 19.07 8.55 14.14
C ALA A 150 18.29 8.84 15.43
N LYS A 151 18.97 9.17 16.54
CA LYS A 151 18.32 9.60 17.80
C LYS A 151 17.40 10.80 17.59
N LYS A 152 17.88 11.85 16.91
CA LYS A 152 17.05 13.03 16.59
C LYS A 152 15.84 12.70 15.72
N LEU A 153 15.98 11.79 14.76
CA LEU A 153 14.87 11.35 13.91
C LEU A 153 13.83 10.59 14.74
N PHE A 154 14.28 9.73 15.65
CA PHE A 154 13.41 9.01 16.58
C PHE A 154 12.61 9.94 17.50
N ASP A 155 13.22 11.02 17.98
CA ASP A 155 12.53 12.04 18.79
C ASP A 155 11.34 12.67 18.06
N HIS A 156 11.34 12.63 16.72
CA HIS A 156 10.27 13.12 15.86
C HIS A 156 9.40 11.99 15.28
N ASN A 157 9.48 10.79 15.86
CA ASN A 157 8.76 9.59 15.42
C ASN A 157 9.09 9.14 13.98
N ILE A 158 10.29 9.47 13.48
CA ILE A 158 10.82 8.97 12.21
C ILE A 158 11.71 7.78 12.54
N LYS A 159 11.18 6.56 12.35
CA LYS A 159 11.81 5.34 12.88
C LYS A 159 12.27 4.37 11.79
N THR A 160 11.84 4.58 10.56
CA THR A 160 12.08 3.65 9.44
C THR A 160 12.47 4.37 8.15
N ILE A 161 13.02 3.63 7.20
CA ILE A 161 13.21 4.11 5.82
C ILE A 161 11.88 4.51 5.19
N TYR A 162 10.79 3.81 5.50
CA TYR A 162 9.45 4.15 5.02
C TYR A 162 9.04 5.57 5.49
N ASP A 163 9.23 5.88 6.77
CA ASP A 163 8.93 7.20 7.32
C ASP A 163 9.74 8.29 6.60
N LEU A 164 11.05 8.05 6.43
CA LEU A 164 11.93 8.96 5.69
C LEU A 164 11.48 9.14 4.24
N LYS A 165 11.03 8.07 3.58
CA LYS A 165 10.63 8.08 2.17
C LYS A 165 9.33 8.86 1.93
N TYR A 166 8.39 8.81 2.87
CA TYR A 166 7.02 9.31 2.68
C TYR A 166 6.64 10.49 3.58
N ILE A 167 7.53 10.93 4.47
CA ILE A 167 7.35 12.15 5.26
C ILE A 167 7.08 13.35 4.34
N GLN A 168 6.03 14.07 4.67
CA GLN A 168 5.53 15.20 3.90
C GLN A 168 6.22 16.50 4.31
N GLU A 169 6.21 17.50 3.41
CA GLU A 169 6.89 18.78 3.66
C GLU A 169 6.31 19.57 4.84
N ASP A 170 5.02 19.42 5.16
CA ASP A 170 4.42 20.04 6.33
C ASP A 170 5.00 19.50 7.64
N VAL A 171 5.41 18.23 7.68
CA VAL A 171 6.11 17.64 8.82
C VAL A 171 7.57 18.07 8.82
N LEU A 172 8.25 18.05 7.67
CA LEU A 172 9.64 18.49 7.53
C LEU A 172 9.84 19.95 7.91
N SER A 173 8.85 20.80 7.66
CA SER A 173 8.88 22.23 8.01
C SER A 173 8.86 22.50 9.52
N LYS A 174 8.45 21.51 10.33
CA LYS A 174 8.44 21.60 11.80
C LYS A 174 9.77 21.18 12.43
N LEU A 175 10.66 20.55 11.67
CA LEU A 175 11.98 20.12 12.14
C LEU A 175 12.97 21.29 12.11
N ASP A 176 14.07 21.19 12.87
CA ASP A 176 15.16 22.15 12.76
C ASP A 176 15.82 22.07 11.36
N GLU A 177 16.25 23.21 10.82
CA GLU A 177 16.71 23.32 9.43
C GLU A 177 17.79 22.30 9.05
N LYS A 178 18.70 21.99 9.99
CA LYS A 178 19.76 21.00 9.78
C LYS A 178 19.19 19.59 9.65
N THR A 179 18.21 19.24 10.50
CA THR A 179 17.51 17.96 10.44
C THR A 179 16.67 17.85 9.17
N SER A 180 15.90 18.88 8.79
CA SER A 180 15.12 18.89 7.54
C SER A 180 16.00 18.70 6.31
N ARG A 181 17.15 19.40 6.25
CA ARG A 181 18.11 19.27 5.15
C ARG A 181 18.64 17.85 5.01
N MET A 182 19.02 17.24 6.13
CA MET A 182 19.54 15.89 6.17
C MET A 182 18.49 14.85 5.80
N VAL A 183 17.24 15.01 6.23
CA VAL A 183 16.14 14.14 5.79
C VAL A 183 15.95 14.24 4.27
N ARG A 184 16.02 15.44 3.70
CA ARG A 184 15.95 15.64 2.24
C ARG A 184 17.11 14.96 1.51
N GLU A 185 18.34 15.05 2.03
CA GLU A 185 19.51 14.34 1.46
C GLU A 185 19.34 12.82 1.51
N ILE A 186 18.77 12.28 2.59
CA ILE A 186 18.46 10.85 2.70
C ILE A 186 17.34 10.48 1.72
N GLN A 187 16.28 11.29 1.63
CA GLN A 187 15.19 11.08 0.67
C GLN A 187 15.69 11.02 -0.77
N GLU A 188 16.61 11.91 -1.17
CA GLU A 188 17.20 11.90 -2.52
C GLU A 188 17.95 10.60 -2.84
N LYS A 189 18.50 9.93 -1.82
CA LYS A 189 19.18 8.64 -1.97
C LYS A 189 18.23 7.45 -1.95
N VAL A 190 17.24 7.44 -1.05
CA VAL A 190 16.29 6.33 -0.88
C VAL A 190 15.18 6.34 -1.94
N LYS A 191 14.72 7.53 -2.33
CA LYS A 191 13.66 7.77 -3.31
C LYS A 191 14.10 8.95 -4.17
N PRO A 192 15.08 8.75 -5.08
CA PRO A 192 15.47 9.81 -6.00
C PRO A 192 14.22 10.34 -6.70
N LYS A 193 14.06 11.67 -6.70
CA LYS A 193 12.90 12.31 -7.33
C LYS A 193 12.98 12.08 -8.84
N MET A 194 12.26 11.06 -9.31
CA MET A 194 12.05 10.84 -10.73
C MET A 194 11.20 11.97 -11.31
N PRO A 195 11.62 12.60 -12.43
CA PRO A 195 10.80 13.60 -13.10
C PRO A 195 9.46 13.00 -13.52
N ALA A 196 8.37 13.54 -12.99
CA ALA A 196 7.04 13.07 -13.36
C ALA A 196 6.52 13.86 -14.57
N LEU A 197 6.40 13.19 -15.71
CA LEU A 197 6.04 13.81 -16.98
C LEU A 197 4.52 13.81 -17.20
N GLN A 198 4.00 14.99 -17.54
CA GLN A 198 2.56 15.14 -17.76
C GLN A 198 2.05 14.36 -18.98
N SER A 199 2.89 14.19 -20.00
CA SER A 199 2.55 13.39 -21.19
C SER A 199 2.30 11.92 -20.82
N VAL A 200 3.17 11.33 -19.99
CA VAL A 200 3.04 9.95 -19.51
C VAL A 200 1.80 9.81 -18.63
N ALA A 201 1.60 10.74 -17.69
CA ALA A 201 0.43 10.76 -16.82
C ALA A 201 -0.88 10.82 -17.62
N ALA A 202 -0.95 11.69 -18.64
CA ALA A 202 -2.12 11.85 -19.49
C ALA A 202 -2.38 10.58 -20.33
N LEU A 203 -1.33 9.96 -20.88
CA LEU A 203 -1.44 8.75 -21.69
C LEU A 203 -1.99 7.57 -20.88
N ILE A 204 -1.38 7.25 -19.73
CA ILE A 204 -1.83 6.11 -18.93
C ILE A 204 -3.21 6.35 -18.31
N SER A 205 -3.51 7.58 -17.87
CA SER A 205 -4.82 7.95 -17.33
C SER A 205 -5.93 7.92 -18.41
N GLY A 206 -5.59 8.25 -19.65
CA GLY A 206 -6.52 8.13 -20.79
C GLY A 206 -6.90 6.68 -21.09
N ILE A 207 -5.91 5.77 -21.04
CA ILE A 207 -6.17 4.33 -21.15
C ILE A 207 -7.04 3.87 -19.98
N ALA A 208 -6.68 4.20 -18.73
CA ALA A 208 -7.45 3.85 -17.54
C ALA A 208 -8.90 4.32 -17.61
N SER A 209 -9.13 5.56 -18.04
CA SER A 209 -10.48 6.13 -18.20
C SER A 209 -11.30 5.34 -19.23
N THR A 210 -10.67 4.89 -20.31
CA THR A 210 -11.33 4.06 -21.34
C THR A 210 -11.69 2.68 -20.78
N GLU A 211 -10.81 2.06 -20.01
CA GLU A 211 -11.07 0.77 -19.36
C GLU A 211 -12.17 0.86 -18.30
N ILE A 212 -12.20 1.96 -17.53
CA ILE A 212 -13.30 2.26 -16.60
C ILE A 212 -14.64 2.31 -17.33
N ILE A 213 -14.71 2.95 -18.50
CA ILE A 213 -15.93 3.00 -19.31
C ILE A 213 -16.38 1.59 -19.72
N LYS A 214 -15.45 0.71 -20.14
CA LYS A 214 -15.76 -0.69 -20.47
C LYS A 214 -16.33 -1.46 -19.28
N ILE A 215 -15.72 -1.29 -18.10
CA ILE A 215 -16.15 -1.92 -16.85
C ILE A 215 -17.57 -1.47 -16.47
N ILE A 216 -17.84 -0.15 -16.46
CA ILE A 216 -19.16 0.41 -16.13
C ILE A 216 -20.25 -0.10 -17.10
N HIS A 217 -19.90 -0.31 -18.38
CA HIS A 217 -20.82 -0.87 -19.38
C HIS A 217 -20.87 -2.40 -19.36
N ALA A 218 -20.35 -3.04 -18.31
CA ALA A 218 -20.34 -4.50 -18.13
C ALA A 218 -19.80 -5.26 -19.34
N GLY A 219 -18.72 -4.76 -19.95
CA GLY A 219 -18.05 -5.41 -21.08
C GLY A 219 -18.76 -5.26 -22.44
N LYS A 220 -19.92 -4.60 -22.51
CA LYS A 220 -20.67 -4.39 -23.78
C LYS A 220 -19.90 -3.59 -24.83
N LEU A 221 -18.93 -2.79 -24.40
CA LEU A 221 -18.05 -1.98 -25.25
C LEU A 221 -16.68 -2.64 -25.49
N GLY A 222 -16.51 -3.89 -25.05
CA GLY A 222 -15.27 -4.66 -25.12
C GLY A 222 -14.81 -5.13 -23.74
N GLU A 223 -14.05 -6.22 -23.73
CA GLU A 223 -13.46 -6.76 -22.51
C GLU A 223 -12.35 -5.82 -21.97
N PRO A 224 -12.29 -5.62 -20.64
CA PRO A 224 -11.18 -4.91 -20.02
C PRO A 224 -9.85 -5.64 -20.20
N ILE A 225 -8.75 -4.89 -20.17
CA ILE A 225 -7.39 -5.46 -20.15
C ILE A 225 -7.23 -6.38 -18.93
N LYS A 226 -6.77 -7.62 -19.14
CA LYS A 226 -6.55 -8.62 -18.08
C LYS A 226 -5.09 -8.67 -17.62
N ASP A 227 -4.18 -8.27 -18.50
CA ASP A 227 -2.73 -8.28 -18.30
C ASP A 227 -2.26 -7.03 -17.56
N LEU A 228 -1.01 -7.05 -17.10
CA LEU A 228 -0.31 -5.82 -16.72
C LEU A 228 0.18 -5.12 -17.98
N LEU A 229 -0.38 -3.94 -18.27
CA LEU A 229 0.09 -3.09 -19.35
C LEU A 229 1.22 -2.21 -18.81
N MET A 230 2.40 -2.32 -19.41
CA MET A 230 3.55 -1.47 -19.14
C MET A 230 3.80 -0.56 -20.33
N TYR A 231 4.13 0.70 -20.05
CA TYR A 231 4.53 1.68 -21.03
C TYR A 231 5.96 2.11 -20.75
N ASP A 232 6.82 1.98 -21.76
CA ASP A 232 8.16 2.54 -21.81
C ASP A 232 8.13 3.81 -22.66
N GLY A 233 8.16 4.97 -22.01
CA GLY A 233 8.17 6.27 -22.69
C GLY A 233 9.51 6.64 -23.32
N VAL A 234 10.60 5.95 -23.01
CA VAL A 234 11.90 6.16 -23.68
C VAL A 234 11.89 5.47 -25.03
N ALA A 235 11.43 4.22 -25.08
CA ALA A 235 11.29 3.46 -26.32
C ALA A 235 10.00 3.80 -27.10
N GLY A 236 9.01 4.41 -26.43
CA GLY A 236 7.68 4.67 -26.98
C GLY A 236 6.86 3.39 -27.18
N GLN A 237 7.05 2.38 -26.33
CA GLN A 237 6.51 1.04 -26.53
C GLN A 237 5.59 0.61 -25.39
N PHE A 238 4.62 -0.25 -25.73
CA PHE A 238 3.79 -0.96 -24.77
C PHE A 238 4.18 -2.43 -24.71
N THR A 239 4.31 -2.93 -23.49
CA THR A 239 4.53 -4.34 -23.20
C THR A 239 3.35 -4.85 -22.39
N ARG A 240 2.81 -6.01 -22.77
CA ARG A 240 1.83 -6.72 -21.95
C ARG A 240 2.54 -7.85 -21.22
N VAL A 241 2.41 -7.85 -19.91
CA VAL A 241 2.87 -8.94 -19.06
C VAL A 241 1.64 -9.73 -18.67
N GLU A 242 1.53 -10.95 -19.18
CA GLU A 242 0.43 -11.84 -18.85
C GLU A 242 0.47 -12.16 -17.36
N LEU A 243 -0.66 -11.97 -16.68
CA LEU A 243 -0.80 -12.23 -15.26
C LEU A 243 -1.98 -13.17 -15.03
N SER A 244 -1.71 -14.26 -14.33
CA SER A 244 -2.73 -15.22 -13.93
C SER A 244 -3.07 -15.06 -12.46
N ARG A 245 -4.36 -15.20 -12.13
CA ARG A 245 -4.80 -15.27 -10.74
C ARG A 245 -4.14 -16.47 -10.07
N ASN A 246 -3.53 -16.24 -8.90
CA ASN A 246 -3.03 -17.31 -8.04
C ASN A 246 -4.16 -17.77 -7.08
N PRO A 247 -4.66 -19.03 -7.18
CA PRO A 247 -5.68 -19.57 -6.27
C PRO A 247 -5.25 -19.63 -4.80
N GLU A 248 -3.95 -19.67 -4.53
CA GLU A 248 -3.36 -19.68 -3.17
C GLU A 248 -3.01 -18.28 -2.67
N CYS A 249 -3.35 -17.22 -3.42
CA CYS A 249 -3.08 -15.85 -3.02
C CYS A 249 -3.76 -15.54 -1.68
N PHE A 250 -2.99 -15.09 -0.70
CA PHE A 250 -3.50 -14.72 0.63
C PHE A 250 -4.45 -13.51 0.63
N VAL A 251 -4.69 -12.86 -0.52
CA VAL A 251 -5.69 -11.78 -0.68
C VAL A 251 -6.88 -12.20 -1.52
N CYS A 252 -6.66 -12.75 -2.72
CA CYS A 252 -7.73 -13.05 -3.66
C CYS A 252 -7.93 -14.54 -3.96
N GLY A 253 -7.20 -15.42 -3.26
CA GLY A 253 -7.27 -16.86 -3.40
C GLY A 253 -8.58 -17.46 -2.87
N ASP A 254 -8.86 -18.69 -3.26
CA ASP A 254 -10.15 -19.35 -2.95
C ASP A 254 -10.29 -19.68 -1.47
N LEU A 255 -9.18 -19.99 -0.80
CA LEU A 255 -9.14 -20.34 0.62
C LEU A 255 -9.25 -19.13 1.56
N VAL A 256 -9.31 -17.90 1.05
CA VAL A 256 -9.39 -16.70 1.90
C VAL A 256 -10.82 -16.44 2.41
N GLU A 257 -11.84 -16.97 1.73
CA GLU A 257 -13.24 -16.88 2.17
C GLU A 257 -13.54 -17.84 3.33
N GLU A 258 -12.71 -18.87 3.51
CA GLU A 258 -12.76 -19.80 4.62
C GLU A 258 -11.55 -19.57 5.55
N ALA A 259 -11.65 -19.97 6.82
CA ALA A 259 -10.50 -19.86 7.71
C ALA A 259 -9.43 -20.89 7.32
N ILE A 260 -8.23 -20.43 6.95
CA ILE A 260 -7.13 -21.28 6.47
C ILE A 260 -6.61 -22.11 7.64
N ARG A 261 -6.59 -23.44 7.49
CA ARG A 261 -6.02 -24.34 8.49
C ARG A 261 -4.52 -24.11 8.62
N PHE A 262 -4.05 -23.87 9.84
CA PHE A 262 -2.65 -23.58 10.12
C PHE A 262 -2.17 -24.36 11.35
N PRO A 263 -1.10 -25.16 11.22
CA PRO A 263 -0.57 -25.93 12.34
C PRO A 263 0.16 -25.02 13.33
N ILE A 264 -0.07 -25.22 14.63
CA ILE A 264 0.58 -24.47 15.71
C ILE A 264 1.12 -25.43 16.76
N ASN A 265 2.35 -25.18 17.20
CA ASN A 265 3.00 -25.92 18.29
C ASN A 265 2.73 -25.22 19.63
N ALA A 266 2.19 -25.92 20.62
CA ALA A 266 1.89 -25.31 21.92
C ALA A 266 3.14 -24.75 22.64
N GLY A 267 4.32 -25.30 22.34
CA GLY A 267 5.60 -24.87 22.91
C GLY A 267 6.24 -23.65 22.25
N GLU A 268 5.79 -23.24 21.05
CA GLU A 268 6.40 -22.13 20.32
C GLU A 268 6.03 -20.77 20.92
N SER A 269 6.90 -19.78 20.74
CA SER A 269 6.59 -18.39 21.11
C SER A 269 5.65 -17.76 20.07
N VAL A 270 4.90 -16.74 20.47
CA VAL A 270 4.11 -15.93 19.54
C VAL A 270 5.01 -15.31 18.46
N LEU A 271 6.25 -14.95 18.80
CA LEU A 271 7.23 -14.44 17.83
C LEU A 271 7.58 -15.48 16.75
N ASP A 272 7.82 -16.73 17.15
CA ASP A 272 8.15 -17.81 16.20
C ASP A 272 6.95 -18.15 15.32
N LEU A 273 5.74 -18.16 15.90
CA LEU A 273 4.50 -18.30 15.15
C LEU A 273 4.32 -17.16 14.13
N LYS A 274 4.58 -15.91 14.52
CA LYS A 274 4.56 -14.75 13.60
C LYS A 274 5.54 -14.93 12.44
N ARG A 275 6.77 -15.40 12.71
CA ARG A 275 7.78 -15.65 11.68
C ARG A 275 7.34 -16.74 10.70
N ARG A 276 6.82 -17.87 11.21
CA ARG A 276 6.27 -18.96 10.37
C ARG A 276 5.12 -18.48 9.49
N ILE A 277 4.19 -17.70 10.05
CA ILE A 277 3.07 -17.12 9.29
C ILE A 277 3.60 -16.15 8.23
N ALA A 278 4.55 -15.29 8.59
CA ALA A 278 5.18 -14.35 7.68
C ALA A 278 5.83 -15.05 6.48
N GLU A 279 6.58 -16.12 6.74
CA GLU A 279 7.23 -16.93 5.71
C GLU A 279 6.21 -17.68 4.85
N THR A 280 5.22 -18.34 5.46
CA THR A 280 4.24 -19.17 4.77
C THR A 280 3.38 -18.37 3.80
N PHE A 281 2.92 -17.19 4.22
CA PHE A 281 2.04 -16.35 3.40
C PHE A 281 2.79 -15.22 2.69
N SER A 282 4.12 -15.16 2.83
CA SER A 282 4.97 -14.06 2.35
C SER A 282 4.42 -12.70 2.79
N ILE A 283 3.94 -12.60 4.03
CA ILE A 283 3.41 -11.35 4.62
C ILE A 283 4.41 -10.76 5.60
N PRO A 284 4.68 -9.45 5.55
CA PRO A 284 5.63 -8.82 6.42
C PRO A 284 4.95 -8.39 7.71
N ASP A 285 5.71 -8.49 8.80
CA ASP A 285 5.37 -7.94 10.11
C ASP A 285 3.91 -8.23 10.56
N PRO A 286 3.48 -9.50 10.58
CA PRO A 286 2.10 -9.85 10.94
C PRO A 286 1.84 -9.65 12.44
N GLU A 287 0.67 -9.09 12.74
CA GLU A 287 0.13 -8.95 14.07
C GLU A 287 -0.94 -10.00 14.35
N LEU A 288 -0.78 -10.74 15.44
CA LEU A 288 -1.71 -11.81 15.80
C LEU A 288 -2.71 -11.33 16.84
N LEU A 289 -3.98 -11.65 16.59
CA LEU A 289 -5.11 -11.34 17.44
C LEU A 289 -5.87 -12.64 17.75
N TYR A 290 -6.22 -12.83 19.01
CA TYR A 290 -7.07 -13.93 19.45
C TYR A 290 -8.26 -13.37 20.24
N GLY A 291 -9.46 -13.53 19.69
CA GLY A 291 -10.62 -12.78 20.16
C GLY A 291 -10.41 -11.27 20.01
N MET A 292 -10.49 -10.53 21.12
CA MET A 292 -10.22 -9.08 21.16
C MET A 292 -8.78 -8.74 21.56
N TRP A 293 -7.95 -9.75 21.83
CA TRP A 293 -6.63 -9.55 22.43
C TRP A 293 -5.54 -9.64 21.37
N ARG A 294 -4.66 -8.64 21.35
CA ARG A 294 -3.41 -8.69 20.61
C ARG A 294 -2.40 -9.54 21.39
N LEU A 295 -1.79 -10.51 20.71
CA LEU A 295 -0.84 -11.44 21.32
C LEU A 295 0.55 -10.79 21.45
N SER A 296 1.20 -10.99 22.60
CA SER A 296 2.56 -10.48 22.83
C SER A 296 3.60 -11.49 22.37
N ASP A 297 4.63 -11.02 21.68
CA ASP A 297 5.71 -11.85 21.11
C ASP A 297 6.40 -12.77 22.12
N GLU A 298 6.50 -12.34 23.38
CA GLU A 298 7.18 -13.05 24.47
C GLU A 298 6.35 -14.20 25.06
N GLN A 299 5.04 -14.23 24.80
CA GLN A 299 4.15 -15.26 25.32
C GLN A 299 4.35 -16.58 24.56
N LYS A 300 4.15 -17.70 25.25
CA LYS A 300 4.05 -19.00 24.60
C LYS A 300 2.62 -19.27 24.17
N VAL A 301 2.44 -19.98 23.05
CA VAL A 301 1.10 -20.36 22.57
C VAL A 301 0.29 -21.12 23.65
N SER A 302 0.94 -22.01 24.39
CA SER A 302 0.35 -22.75 25.51
C SER A 302 -0.23 -21.88 26.63
N GLU A 303 0.28 -20.66 26.82
CA GLU A 303 -0.18 -19.73 27.86
C GLU A 303 -1.44 -18.95 27.44
N LEU A 304 -1.77 -18.97 26.15
CA LEU A 304 -2.87 -18.19 25.58
C LEU A 304 -4.23 -18.88 25.66
N GLY A 305 -4.27 -20.14 26.09
CA GLY A 305 -5.51 -20.93 26.17
C GLY A 305 -6.16 -21.20 24.81
N ILE A 306 -5.37 -21.15 23.74
CA ILE A 306 -5.77 -21.46 22.37
C ILE A 306 -6.10 -22.95 22.25
N LYS A 307 -7.22 -23.29 21.61
CA LYS A 307 -7.71 -24.65 21.40
C LYS A 307 -7.75 -25.02 19.92
N GLU A 308 -7.89 -26.32 19.68
CA GLU A 308 -8.14 -26.90 18.36
C GLU A 308 -9.37 -26.25 17.71
N ASN A 309 -9.27 -25.88 16.43
CA ASN A 309 -10.30 -25.17 15.66
C ASN A 309 -10.59 -23.71 16.05
N ASP A 310 -9.91 -23.13 17.04
CA ASP A 310 -10.03 -21.70 17.31
C ASP A 310 -9.49 -20.87 16.13
N ILE A 311 -9.91 -19.59 16.05
CA ILE A 311 -9.46 -18.67 15.00
C ILE A 311 -8.49 -17.65 15.58
N ILE A 312 -7.30 -17.58 14.98
CA ILE A 312 -6.39 -16.44 15.12
C ILE A 312 -6.58 -15.53 13.91
N TYR A 313 -6.66 -14.23 14.17
CA TYR A 313 -6.69 -13.22 13.13
C TYR A 313 -5.29 -12.64 12.94
N VAL A 314 -4.83 -12.61 11.70
CA VAL A 314 -3.54 -12.08 11.30
C VAL A 314 -3.75 -10.74 10.60
N SER A 315 -3.40 -9.67 11.30
CA SER A 315 -3.42 -8.30 10.79
C SER A 315 -2.07 -7.98 10.14
N THR A 316 -2.08 -7.32 8.98
CA THR A 316 -0.85 -6.89 8.27
C THR A 316 -1.15 -5.64 7.47
N SER A 317 -0.14 -4.81 7.18
CA SER A 317 -0.28 -3.62 6.33
C SER A 317 -0.67 -3.94 4.88
N ARG A 318 -0.57 -5.21 4.46
CA ARG A 318 -0.95 -5.68 3.11
C ARG A 318 -2.44 -6.04 2.98
N ARG A 319 -3.22 -6.05 4.07
CA ARG A 319 -4.63 -6.45 4.06
C ARG A 319 -5.55 -5.45 4.75
N PHE A 320 -6.75 -5.30 4.20
CA PHE A 320 -7.85 -4.55 4.77
C PHE A 320 -8.51 -5.32 5.91
N MET A 321 -8.96 -6.56 5.63
CA MET A 321 -9.46 -7.47 6.66
C MET A 321 -8.36 -8.43 7.11
N PRO A 322 -8.22 -8.69 8.43
CA PRO A 322 -7.29 -9.70 8.92
C PRO A 322 -7.50 -11.06 8.26
N LEU A 323 -6.40 -11.78 7.99
CA LEU A 323 -6.46 -13.16 7.54
C LEU A 323 -6.91 -14.05 8.70
N GLN A 324 -7.83 -14.97 8.45
CA GLN A 324 -8.33 -15.89 9.46
C GLN A 324 -7.56 -17.22 9.37
N LEU A 325 -6.87 -17.58 10.44
CA LEU A 325 -6.21 -18.87 10.58
C LEU A 325 -6.98 -19.75 11.55
N LYS A 326 -7.46 -20.88 11.06
CA LYS A 326 -8.08 -21.93 11.87
C LYS A 326 -6.99 -22.86 12.41
N ILE A 327 -6.92 -22.98 13.71
CA ILE A 327 -5.78 -23.60 14.38
C ILE A 327 -5.89 -25.12 14.35
N GLU A 328 -4.79 -25.76 13.96
CA GLU A 328 -4.55 -27.20 14.10
C GLU A 328 -3.43 -27.42 15.12
N LEU A 329 -3.75 -27.93 16.32
CA LEU A 329 -2.74 -28.12 17.36
C LEU A 329 -1.92 -29.38 17.06
N VAL A 330 -0.63 -29.18 16.81
CA VAL A 330 0.31 -30.29 16.69
C VAL A 330 0.65 -30.77 18.10
N ARG A 331 0.26 -32.01 18.42
CA ARG A 331 0.67 -32.68 19.65
C ARG A 331 2.06 -33.27 19.41
N GLU A 332 3.03 -32.82 20.19
CA GLU A 332 4.38 -33.42 20.23
C GLU A 332 4.35 -34.90 20.61
#